data_AF-A0A7V2N2D0-F1
#
_entry.id   AF-A0A7V2N2D0-F1
#
_cell.length_a   1.000
_cell.length_b   1.000
_cell.length_c   1.000
_cell.angle_alpha   90.00
_cell.angle_beta   90.00
_cell.angle_gamma   90.00
#
_symmetry.space_group_name_H-M   'P 1'
#
loop_
_entity.id
_entity.type
_entity.pdbx_description
1 polymer ?
#
loop_
_entity_poly.entity_id
_entity_poly.type
_entity_poly.pdbx_seq_one_letter_code
_entity_poly.pdbx_strand_id
1 'polypeptide(L)'
;QVPDLPRRTRIVTIPNGVDVDRIPFCNRPPGKNLAFIADVRPVKNPMLMLQCLHRLHSMDPQYRMFWAGRCPDVALDQYIRHMTRALGLETAIQRDGWQDDINEWLKDKHYILCTSTIESQGMGVLEAMAAGLKPVVHNFPGAEETFGAEWLFDTPEQFCDQILAGAYEPQRYRRFVAERYSLADTLDRIESLLDGLAHGRPRAGGAGPGSANHQMRPATAEAPGF
;
A
#
# COMPACT_ATOMS: atom_id res chain seq x y z
N GLN A 1 4.50 18.39 -5.26
CA GLN A 1 4.40 18.97 -3.90
C GLN A 1 4.54 20.49 -4.00
N VAL A 2 3.86 21.25 -3.15
CA VAL A 2 4.09 22.69 -2.99
C VAL A 2 5.38 22.84 -2.16
N PRO A 3 6.50 23.33 -2.72
CA PRO A 3 7.84 23.15 -2.13
C PRO A 3 8.03 23.79 -0.75
N ASP A 4 7.25 24.82 -0.43
CA ASP A 4 7.34 25.60 0.80
C ASP A 4 6.28 25.22 1.85
N LEU A 5 5.44 24.21 1.58
CA LEU A 5 4.36 23.81 2.49
C LEU A 5 4.83 23.48 3.91
N PRO A 6 5.94 22.73 4.13
CA PRO A 6 6.43 22.43 5.47
C PRO A 6 6.91 23.68 6.24
N ARG A 7 7.23 24.78 5.54
CA ARG A 7 7.62 26.06 6.14
C ARG A 7 6.41 26.93 6.48
N ARG A 8 5.26 26.65 5.89
CA ARG A 8 4.03 27.45 6.03
C ARG A 8 3.03 26.90 7.02
N THR A 9 3.10 25.60 7.29
CA THR A 9 2.23 24.95 8.25
C THR A 9 2.91 23.74 8.87
N ARG A 10 2.49 23.38 10.09
CA ARG A 10 2.92 22.13 10.72
C ARG A 10 2.26 20.97 9.99
N ILE A 11 3.07 20.04 9.50
CA ILE A 11 2.62 18.79 8.89
C ILE A 11 2.93 17.67 9.86
N VAL A 12 1.93 16.86 10.18
CA VAL A 12 2.07 15.63 10.95
C VAL A 12 1.39 14.53 10.16
N THR A 13 2.09 13.42 9.96
CA THR A 13 1.54 12.24 9.30
C THR A 13 1.30 11.17 10.36
N ILE A 14 0.07 10.69 10.43
CA ILE A 14 -0.31 9.55 11.27
C ILE A 14 -0.78 8.45 10.31
N PRO A 15 -0.13 7.28 10.27
CA PRO A 15 -0.59 6.18 9.45
C PRO A 15 -1.94 5.68 9.97
N ASN A 16 -2.76 5.13 9.07
CA ASN A 16 -3.97 4.41 9.45
C ASN A 16 -3.60 3.16 10.25
N GLY A 17 -4.40 2.87 11.27
CA GLY A 17 -4.26 1.69 12.11
C GLY A 17 -5.02 0.48 11.56
N VAL A 18 -4.44 -0.69 11.73
CA VAL A 18 -5.02 -2.00 11.45
C VAL A 18 -5.38 -2.65 12.78
N ASP A 19 -6.64 -3.04 12.91
CA ASP A 19 -7.12 -3.83 14.05
C ASP A 19 -6.77 -5.31 13.81
N VAL A 20 -5.53 -5.67 14.08
CA VAL A 20 -5.00 -7.02 13.84
C VAL A 20 -5.77 -8.09 14.63
N ASP A 21 -6.31 -7.76 15.80
CA ASP A 21 -7.02 -8.70 16.67
C ASP A 21 -8.37 -9.11 16.07
N ARG A 22 -8.99 -8.24 15.25
CA ARG A 22 -10.21 -8.56 14.50
C ARG A 22 -9.97 -9.32 13.20
N ILE A 23 -8.72 -9.44 12.76
CA ILE A 23 -8.35 -10.11 11.51
C ILE A 23 -7.95 -11.56 11.83
N PRO A 24 -8.70 -12.57 11.35
CA PRO A 24 -8.33 -13.97 11.52
C PRO A 24 -6.98 -14.28 10.89
N PHE A 25 -6.05 -14.79 11.70
CA PHE A 25 -4.76 -15.26 11.23
C PHE A 25 -4.81 -16.73 10.86
N CYS A 26 -4.26 -17.07 9.69
CA CYS A 26 -4.04 -18.46 9.30
C CYS A 26 -2.58 -18.69 8.95
N ASN A 27 -1.92 -19.57 9.73
CA ASN A 27 -0.57 -20.05 9.44
C ASN A 27 -0.62 -21.11 8.33
N ARG A 28 -0.74 -20.67 7.09
CA ARG A 28 -0.88 -21.52 5.91
C ARG A 28 0.49 -21.87 5.31
N PRO A 29 0.69 -23.08 4.74
CA PRO A 29 1.86 -23.36 3.91
C PRO A 29 1.79 -22.55 2.61
N PRO A 30 2.88 -22.47 1.82
CA PRO A 30 2.81 -21.90 0.47
C PRO A 30 1.78 -22.63 -0.38
N GLY A 31 1.06 -21.88 -1.22
CA GLY A 31 0.10 -22.43 -2.17
C GLY A 31 0.17 -21.69 -3.50
N LYS A 32 -0.89 -21.77 -4.32
CA LYS A 32 -0.89 -21.25 -5.69
C LYS A 32 -1.99 -20.24 -5.99
N ASN A 33 -2.72 -19.83 -4.96
CA ASN A 33 -3.82 -18.87 -5.08
C ASN A 33 -3.35 -17.47 -4.66
N LEU A 34 -3.42 -16.53 -5.58
CA LEU A 34 -3.12 -15.11 -5.36
C LEU A 34 -4.44 -14.36 -5.17
N ALA A 35 -4.51 -13.52 -4.14
CA ALA A 35 -5.57 -12.56 -3.94
C ALA A 35 -5.22 -11.23 -4.64
N PHE A 36 -6.20 -10.62 -5.27
CA PHE A 36 -6.15 -9.25 -5.76
C PHE A 36 -7.43 -8.53 -5.34
N ILE A 37 -7.30 -7.52 -4.48
CA ILE A 37 -8.44 -6.82 -3.87
C ILE A 37 -8.46 -5.38 -4.37
N ALA A 38 -9.35 -5.09 -5.33
CA ALA A 38 -9.51 -3.75 -5.84
C ALA A 38 -10.79 -3.57 -6.66
N ASP A 39 -11.46 -2.44 -6.45
CA ASP A 39 -12.20 -1.81 -7.54
C ASP A 39 -11.20 -1.20 -8.54
N VAL A 40 -11.05 -1.89 -9.67
CA VAL A 40 -10.04 -1.62 -10.68
C VAL A 40 -10.35 -0.32 -11.40
N ARG A 41 -9.33 0.53 -11.38
CA ARG A 41 -9.20 1.79 -12.11
C ARG A 41 -7.77 1.82 -12.66
N PRO A 42 -7.43 2.73 -13.61
CA PRO A 42 -6.08 2.78 -14.19
C PRO A 42 -4.96 2.83 -13.13
N VAL A 43 -5.19 3.51 -12.00
CA VAL A 43 -4.22 3.60 -10.89
C VAL A 43 -3.86 2.26 -10.26
N LYS A 44 -4.74 1.24 -10.32
CA LYS A 44 -4.47 -0.13 -9.84
C LYS A 44 -3.61 -0.95 -10.82
N ASN A 45 -3.31 -0.38 -11.98
CA ASN A 45 -2.42 -0.91 -13.01
C ASN A 45 -2.73 -2.37 -13.41
N PRO A 46 -3.95 -2.64 -13.91
CA PRO A 46 -4.29 -3.99 -14.36
C PRO A 46 -3.43 -4.46 -15.54
N MET A 47 -2.77 -3.55 -16.26
CA MET A 47 -1.82 -3.86 -17.32
C MET A 47 -0.61 -4.60 -16.76
N LEU A 48 0.04 -4.05 -15.72
CA LEU A 48 1.15 -4.72 -15.04
C LEU A 48 0.71 -6.04 -14.39
N MET A 49 -0.49 -6.07 -13.79
CA MET A 49 -1.08 -7.29 -13.24
C MET A 49 -1.15 -8.40 -14.30
N LEU A 50 -1.65 -8.11 -15.50
CA LEU A 50 -1.73 -9.07 -16.59
C LEU A 50 -0.35 -9.58 -17.03
N GLN A 51 0.65 -8.70 -17.12
CA GLN A 51 2.03 -9.09 -17.48
C GLN A 51 2.65 -10.02 -16.43
N CYS A 52 2.49 -9.67 -15.15
CA CYS A 52 2.97 -10.48 -14.02
C CYS A 52 2.32 -11.87 -14.00
N LEU A 53 0.99 -11.93 -14.17
CA LEU A 53 0.28 -13.20 -14.20
C LEU A 53 0.62 -14.04 -15.42
N HIS A 54 0.76 -13.45 -16.59
CA HIS A 54 1.18 -14.18 -17.80
C HIS A 54 2.55 -14.82 -17.58
N ARG A 55 3.51 -14.08 -17.00
CA ARG A 55 4.84 -14.62 -16.71
C ARG A 55 4.77 -15.78 -15.71
N LEU A 56 4.07 -15.60 -14.59
CA LEU A 56 3.94 -16.63 -13.55
C LEU A 56 3.22 -17.88 -14.06
N HIS A 57 2.09 -17.70 -14.74
CA HIS A 57 1.28 -18.80 -15.28
C HIS A 57 2.02 -19.59 -16.37
N SER A 58 2.88 -18.93 -17.16
CA SER A 58 3.73 -19.60 -18.14
C SER A 58 4.82 -20.48 -17.52
N MET A 59 5.23 -20.18 -16.28
CA MET A 59 6.20 -20.99 -15.52
C MET A 59 5.51 -22.15 -14.81
N ASP A 60 4.31 -21.92 -14.28
CA ASP A 60 3.51 -22.93 -13.61
C ASP A 60 2.00 -22.62 -13.77
N PRO A 61 1.27 -23.40 -14.59
CA PRO A 61 -0.12 -23.12 -14.94
C PRO A 61 -1.09 -23.39 -13.78
N GLN A 62 -0.63 -23.93 -12.65
CA GLN A 62 -1.48 -24.14 -11.48
C GLN A 62 -1.68 -22.85 -10.67
N TYR A 63 -0.90 -21.79 -10.91
CA TYR A 63 -1.13 -20.49 -10.28
C TYR A 63 -2.38 -19.81 -10.82
N ARG A 64 -3.21 -19.35 -9.88
CA ARG A 64 -4.48 -18.67 -10.16
C ARG A 64 -4.58 -17.39 -9.34
N MET A 65 -5.04 -16.32 -9.97
CA MET A 65 -5.40 -15.08 -9.31
C MET A 65 -6.92 -15.00 -9.14
N PHE A 66 -7.34 -14.62 -7.95
CA PHE A 66 -8.72 -14.38 -7.59
C PHE A 66 -8.89 -12.90 -7.30
N TRP A 67 -9.88 -12.30 -7.94
CA TRP A 67 -10.12 -10.87 -7.90
C TRP A 67 -11.41 -10.56 -7.16
N ALA A 68 -11.26 -9.97 -5.97
CA ALA A 68 -12.32 -9.34 -5.21
C ALA A 68 -12.43 -7.85 -5.58
N GLY A 69 -13.54 -7.47 -6.21
CA GLY A 69 -13.84 -6.10 -6.62
C GLY A 69 -14.41 -6.00 -8.03
N ARG A 70 -14.63 -4.76 -8.48
CA ARG A 70 -15.33 -4.43 -9.72
C ARG A 70 -14.42 -3.68 -10.69
N CYS A 71 -14.80 -3.61 -11.96
CA CYS A 71 -14.20 -2.68 -12.93
C CYS A 71 -15.32 -1.86 -13.55
N PRO A 72 -15.66 -0.69 -12.97
CA PRO A 72 -16.79 0.11 -13.46
C PRO A 72 -16.51 0.77 -14.81
N ASP A 73 -15.23 0.98 -15.16
CA ASP A 73 -14.83 1.51 -16.46
C ASP A 73 -14.98 0.42 -17.53
N VAL A 74 -15.89 0.66 -18.48
CA VAL A 74 -16.23 -0.28 -19.56
C VAL A 74 -15.07 -0.50 -20.52
N ALA A 75 -14.33 0.56 -20.87
CA ALA A 75 -13.21 0.45 -21.82
C ALA A 75 -12.06 -0.34 -21.18
N LEU A 76 -11.78 -0.08 -19.91
CA LEU A 76 -10.79 -0.83 -19.14
C LEU A 76 -11.20 -2.29 -18.96
N ASP A 77 -12.46 -2.57 -18.66
CA ASP A 77 -12.95 -3.95 -18.53
C ASP A 77 -12.85 -4.72 -19.85
N GLN A 78 -13.22 -4.08 -20.97
CA GLN A 78 -13.06 -4.65 -22.32
C GLN A 78 -11.58 -4.95 -22.63
N TYR A 79 -10.67 -4.03 -22.30
CA TYR A 79 -9.23 -4.24 -22.45
C TYR A 79 -8.76 -5.43 -21.63
N ILE A 80 -9.12 -5.51 -20.33
CA ILE A 80 -8.72 -6.61 -19.46
C ILE A 80 -9.20 -7.94 -20.04
N ARG A 81 -10.48 -8.04 -20.44
CA ARG A 81 -11.03 -9.27 -21.05
C ARG A 81 -10.35 -9.64 -22.37
N HIS A 82 -10.02 -8.66 -23.20
CA HIS A 82 -9.31 -8.91 -24.45
C HIS A 82 -7.91 -9.46 -24.15
N MET A 83 -7.15 -8.80 -23.27
CA MET A 83 -5.80 -9.21 -22.93
C MET A 83 -5.75 -10.52 -22.16
N THR A 84 -6.69 -10.80 -21.26
CA THR A 84 -6.81 -12.11 -20.61
C THR A 84 -6.88 -13.23 -21.65
N ARG A 85 -7.67 -13.05 -22.73
CA ARG A 85 -7.75 -14.03 -23.83
C ARG A 85 -6.49 -14.08 -24.67
N ALA A 86 -5.94 -12.93 -25.05
CA ALA A 86 -4.73 -12.85 -25.85
C ALA A 86 -3.52 -13.51 -25.16
N LEU A 87 -3.49 -13.50 -23.82
CA LEU A 87 -2.43 -14.07 -23.00
C LEU A 87 -2.72 -15.50 -22.51
N GLY A 88 -3.88 -16.08 -22.85
CA GLY A 88 -4.27 -17.43 -22.41
C GLY A 88 -4.52 -17.55 -20.90
N LEU A 89 -5.00 -16.48 -20.26
CA LEU A 89 -5.19 -16.38 -18.81
C LEU A 89 -6.63 -16.63 -18.33
N GLU A 90 -7.53 -17.09 -19.21
CA GLU A 90 -8.95 -17.26 -18.90
C GLU A 90 -9.20 -18.23 -17.74
N THR A 91 -8.35 -19.24 -17.58
CA THR A 91 -8.42 -20.21 -16.47
C THR A 91 -7.62 -19.76 -15.24
N ALA A 92 -6.69 -18.83 -15.43
CA ALA A 92 -5.79 -18.30 -14.41
C ALA A 92 -6.44 -17.16 -13.61
N ILE A 93 -7.40 -16.43 -14.17
CA ILE A 93 -8.05 -15.29 -13.52
C ILE A 93 -9.50 -15.61 -13.17
N GLN A 94 -9.82 -15.63 -11.89
CA GLN A 94 -11.19 -15.73 -11.38
C GLN A 94 -11.66 -14.37 -10.88
N ARG A 95 -12.83 -13.91 -11.34
CA ARG A 95 -13.43 -12.63 -10.95
C ARG A 95 -14.59 -12.91 -10.01
N ASP A 96 -14.39 -12.67 -8.73
CA ASP A 96 -15.35 -13.00 -7.68
C ASP A 96 -16.31 -11.84 -7.36
N GLY A 97 -16.03 -10.64 -7.91
CA GLY A 97 -16.85 -9.46 -7.66
C GLY A 97 -16.68 -8.96 -6.22
N TRP A 98 -17.68 -8.22 -5.73
CA TRP A 98 -17.65 -7.69 -4.36
C TRP A 98 -17.77 -8.81 -3.34
N GLN A 99 -16.98 -8.74 -2.25
CA GLN A 99 -17.01 -9.70 -1.16
C GLN A 99 -17.48 -9.00 0.11
N ASP A 100 -18.56 -9.49 0.72
CA ASP A 100 -19.07 -8.96 1.98
C ASP A 100 -18.25 -9.45 3.19
N ASP A 101 -17.70 -10.67 3.10
CA ASP A 101 -16.75 -11.21 4.07
C ASP A 101 -15.38 -11.46 3.40
N ILE A 102 -14.53 -10.45 3.46
CA ILE A 102 -13.18 -10.54 2.87
C ILE A 102 -12.29 -11.54 3.62
N ASN A 103 -12.51 -11.73 4.92
CA ASN A 103 -11.69 -12.64 5.72
C ASN A 103 -11.98 -14.09 5.34
N GLU A 104 -13.25 -14.44 5.13
CA GLU A 104 -13.65 -15.75 4.60
C GLU A 104 -13.03 -15.98 3.22
N TRP A 105 -13.17 -15.00 2.32
CA TRP A 105 -12.65 -15.09 0.95
C TRP A 105 -11.13 -15.25 0.88
N LEU A 106 -10.40 -14.73 1.87
CA LEU A 106 -8.94 -14.82 1.97
C LEU A 106 -8.44 -16.17 2.53
N LYS A 107 -9.29 -17.04 3.09
CA LYS A 107 -8.85 -18.25 3.83
C LYS A 107 -8.02 -19.22 3.00
N ASP A 108 -8.34 -19.37 1.72
CA ASP A 108 -7.69 -20.29 0.77
C ASP A 108 -6.69 -19.58 -0.17
N LYS A 109 -6.36 -18.31 0.10
CA LYS A 109 -5.40 -17.50 -0.66
C LYS A 109 -4.04 -17.48 0.05
N HIS A 110 -2.96 -17.18 -0.66
CA HIS A 110 -1.59 -17.32 -0.14
C HIS A 110 -0.77 -16.05 -0.32
N TYR A 111 -0.96 -15.37 -1.44
CA TYR A 111 -0.28 -14.11 -1.75
C TYR A 111 -1.30 -12.99 -1.91
N ILE A 112 -0.95 -11.77 -1.53
CA ILE A 112 -1.71 -10.57 -1.84
C ILE A 112 -0.92 -9.73 -2.84
N LEU A 113 -1.50 -9.54 -4.02
CA LEU A 113 -0.90 -8.78 -5.11
C LEU A 113 -1.33 -7.31 -5.03
N CYS A 114 -0.36 -6.41 -5.16
CA CYS A 114 -0.61 -4.99 -5.39
C CYS A 114 0.23 -4.51 -6.57
N THR A 115 -0.40 -4.16 -7.68
CA THR A 115 0.26 -3.60 -8.88
C THR A 115 0.13 -2.10 -9.00
N SER A 116 -0.51 -1.45 -8.04
CA SER A 116 -0.89 -0.04 -8.11
C SER A 116 0.27 0.89 -8.46
N THR A 117 -0.02 1.95 -9.20
CA THR A 117 0.91 3.06 -9.48
C THR A 117 0.99 4.06 -8.34
N ILE A 118 -0.01 4.06 -7.44
CA ILE A 118 -0.08 4.86 -6.23
C ILE A 118 -1.10 4.24 -5.27
N GLU A 119 -0.81 4.32 -3.98
CA GLU A 119 -1.74 4.01 -2.89
C GLU A 119 -1.70 5.16 -1.87
N SER A 120 -2.75 5.28 -1.05
CA SER A 120 -2.64 6.06 0.18
C SER A 120 -1.72 5.33 1.17
N GLN A 121 -2.18 4.20 1.68
CA GLN A 121 -1.41 3.28 2.52
C GLN A 121 -1.61 1.81 2.11
N GLY A 122 -2.57 1.52 1.23
CA GLY A 122 -2.83 0.15 0.80
C GLY A 122 -3.42 -0.73 1.90
N MET A 123 -4.45 -0.25 2.61
CA MET A 123 -5.06 -0.96 3.75
C MET A 123 -5.43 -2.41 3.45
N GLY A 124 -6.04 -2.71 2.30
CA GLY A 124 -6.38 -4.09 1.94
C GLY A 124 -5.17 -5.02 1.81
N VAL A 125 -4.00 -4.48 1.47
CA VAL A 125 -2.73 -5.25 1.45
C VAL A 125 -2.26 -5.50 2.88
N LEU A 126 -2.26 -4.47 3.73
CA LEU A 126 -1.87 -4.60 5.14
C LEU A 126 -2.79 -5.55 5.92
N GLU A 127 -4.10 -5.49 5.67
CA GLU A 127 -5.08 -6.40 6.28
C GLU A 127 -4.86 -7.85 5.83
N ALA A 128 -4.60 -8.07 4.53
CA ALA A 128 -4.27 -9.40 4.02
C ALA A 128 -2.93 -9.92 4.56
N MET A 129 -1.93 -9.06 4.72
CA MET A 129 -0.68 -9.39 5.42
C MET A 129 -0.93 -9.79 6.87
N ALA A 130 -1.80 -9.07 7.59
CA ALA A 130 -2.21 -9.40 8.94
C ALA A 130 -2.96 -10.75 9.02
N ALA A 131 -3.68 -11.14 7.98
CA ALA A 131 -4.29 -12.47 7.84
C ALA A 131 -3.25 -13.58 7.54
N GLY A 132 -2.01 -13.21 7.18
CA GLY A 132 -0.91 -14.14 6.93
C GLY A 132 -0.63 -14.40 5.43
N LEU A 133 -1.15 -13.58 4.52
CA LEU A 133 -0.79 -13.67 3.10
C LEU A 133 0.56 -12.99 2.85
N LYS A 134 1.39 -13.61 2.01
CA LYS A 134 2.64 -12.99 1.58
C LYS A 134 2.35 -11.80 0.66
N PRO A 135 2.81 -10.58 0.99
CA PRO A 135 2.67 -9.45 0.10
C PRO A 135 3.62 -9.55 -1.09
N VAL A 136 3.13 -9.17 -2.26
CA VAL A 136 3.91 -9.00 -3.48
C VAL A 136 3.48 -7.67 -4.10
N VAL A 137 4.28 -6.63 -3.87
CA VAL A 137 3.86 -5.23 -4.06
C VAL A 137 4.73 -4.55 -5.10
N HIS A 138 4.13 -3.87 -6.06
CA HIS A 138 4.87 -3.10 -7.04
C HIS A 138 5.57 -1.93 -6.36
N ASN A 139 6.81 -1.64 -6.75
CA ASN A 139 7.62 -0.55 -6.22
C ASN A 139 7.16 0.83 -6.71
N PHE A 140 5.92 1.21 -6.36
CA PHE A 140 5.39 2.54 -6.64
C PHE A 140 5.93 3.58 -5.64
N PRO A 141 5.87 4.89 -5.94
CA PRO A 141 6.34 5.93 -5.02
C PRO A 141 5.68 5.84 -3.63
N GLY A 142 6.49 5.63 -2.58
CA GLY A 142 6.02 5.46 -1.20
C GLY A 142 5.76 4.00 -0.78
N ALA A 143 5.90 3.02 -1.68
CA ALA A 143 5.72 1.61 -1.36
C ALA A 143 6.75 1.13 -0.33
N GLU A 144 8.03 1.50 -0.48
CA GLU A 144 9.10 1.10 0.46
C GLU A 144 8.88 1.65 1.87
N GLU A 145 8.40 2.88 2.01
CA GLU A 145 8.08 3.48 3.31
C GLU A 145 6.97 2.70 4.03
N THR A 146 6.03 2.14 3.26
CA THR A 146 4.84 1.45 3.77
C THR A 146 5.08 -0.05 4.02
N PHE A 147 5.73 -0.74 3.09
CA PHE A 147 5.85 -2.20 3.11
C PHE A 147 7.28 -2.67 3.39
N GLY A 148 8.27 -1.79 3.28
CA GLY A 148 9.68 -2.18 3.27
C GLY A 148 10.11 -2.80 1.94
N ALA A 149 11.41 -2.74 1.64
CA ALA A 149 11.95 -3.15 0.33
C ALA A 149 11.81 -4.66 0.03
N GLU A 150 11.68 -5.50 1.06
CA GLU A 150 11.72 -6.96 0.94
C GLU A 150 10.61 -7.54 0.07
N TRP A 151 9.43 -6.92 0.07
CA TRP A 151 8.25 -7.43 -0.64
C TRP A 151 7.95 -6.68 -1.93
N LEU A 152 8.89 -5.82 -2.36
CA LEU A 152 8.74 -5.02 -3.54
C LEU A 152 9.22 -5.75 -4.80
N PHE A 153 8.63 -5.40 -5.93
CA PHE A 153 9.10 -5.79 -7.25
C PHE A 153 8.94 -4.63 -8.24
N ASP A 154 9.87 -4.54 -9.18
CA ASP A 154 9.84 -3.57 -10.28
C ASP A 154 9.34 -4.24 -11.58
N THR A 155 9.64 -5.53 -11.77
CA THR A 155 9.44 -6.28 -13.02
C THR A 155 8.61 -7.56 -12.83
N PRO A 156 7.96 -8.09 -13.88
CA PRO A 156 7.29 -9.40 -13.86
C PRO A 156 8.20 -10.56 -13.42
N GLU A 157 9.50 -10.49 -13.74
CA GLU A 157 10.49 -11.49 -13.32
C GLU A 157 10.66 -11.48 -11.80
N GLN A 158 10.93 -10.31 -11.22
CA GLN A 158 11.03 -10.16 -9.75
C GLN A 158 9.72 -10.52 -9.05
N PHE A 159 8.56 -10.21 -9.66
CA PHE A 159 7.26 -10.67 -9.15
C PHE A 159 7.20 -12.20 -9.05
N CYS A 160 7.67 -12.92 -10.07
CA CYS A 160 7.70 -14.37 -10.06
C CYS A 160 8.70 -14.90 -9.03
N ASP A 161 9.88 -14.29 -8.91
CA ASP A 161 10.91 -14.68 -7.94
C ASP A 161 10.39 -14.56 -6.49
N GLN A 162 9.65 -13.49 -6.19
CA GLN A 162 8.99 -13.31 -4.90
C GLN A 162 8.03 -14.45 -4.56
N ILE A 163 7.34 -15.01 -5.55
CA ILE A 163 6.34 -16.07 -5.34
C ILE A 163 6.99 -17.46 -5.32
N LEU A 164 7.93 -17.72 -6.22
CA LEU A 164 8.48 -19.06 -6.46
C LEU A 164 9.68 -19.40 -5.59
N ALA A 165 10.53 -18.41 -5.28
CA ALA A 165 11.80 -18.63 -4.58
C ALA A 165 11.89 -17.90 -3.23
N GLY A 166 11.03 -16.91 -2.99
CA GLY A 166 11.09 -16.13 -1.75
C GLY A 166 10.60 -16.90 -0.52
N ALA A 167 11.14 -16.57 0.65
CA ALA A 167 10.69 -17.11 1.93
C ALA A 167 9.17 -16.88 2.13
N TYR A 168 8.51 -17.87 2.72
CA TYR A 168 7.07 -17.85 3.00
C TYR A 168 6.82 -17.98 4.51
N GLU A 169 6.52 -16.86 5.16
CA GLU A 169 6.54 -16.70 6.62
C GLU A 169 5.29 -15.93 7.13
N PRO A 170 4.10 -16.56 7.18
CA PRO A 170 2.84 -15.88 7.54
C PRO A 170 2.89 -15.06 8.83
N GLN A 171 3.56 -15.58 9.87
CA GLN A 171 3.70 -14.88 11.15
C GLN A 171 4.50 -13.59 11.02
N ARG A 172 5.49 -13.56 10.13
CA ARG A 172 6.36 -12.40 9.93
C ARG A 172 5.57 -11.27 9.26
N TYR A 173 4.71 -11.59 8.31
CA TYR A 173 3.84 -10.60 7.65
C TYR A 173 2.86 -9.98 8.64
N ARG A 174 2.21 -10.81 9.46
CA ARG A 174 1.32 -10.32 10.51
C ARG A 174 2.05 -9.47 11.54
N ARG A 175 3.23 -9.92 11.99
CA ARG A 175 4.05 -9.18 12.97
C ARG A 175 4.45 -7.82 12.44
N PHE A 176 4.89 -7.73 11.18
CA PHE A 176 5.23 -6.46 10.55
C PHE A 176 4.07 -5.46 10.62
N VAL A 177 2.84 -5.90 10.34
CA VAL A 177 1.65 -5.04 10.41
C VAL A 177 1.36 -4.63 11.85
N ALA A 178 1.39 -5.59 12.78
CA ALA A 178 1.13 -5.33 14.20
C ALA A 178 2.15 -4.33 14.80
N GLU A 179 3.42 -4.41 14.42
CA GLU A 179 4.48 -3.55 14.96
C GLU A 179 4.49 -2.14 14.36
N ARG A 180 4.03 -1.96 13.11
CA ARG A 180 4.12 -0.67 12.40
C ARG A 180 2.79 0.07 12.31
N TYR A 181 1.68 -0.65 12.34
CA TYR A 181 0.36 -0.14 11.99
C TYR A 181 -0.71 -0.62 12.98
N SER A 182 -0.39 -0.85 14.26
CA SER A 182 -1.44 -1.21 15.21
C SER A 182 -2.48 -0.08 15.35
N LEU A 183 -3.75 -0.46 15.51
CA LEU A 183 -4.81 0.50 15.78
C LEU A 183 -4.57 1.25 17.10
N ALA A 184 -4.11 0.56 18.14
CA ALA A 184 -3.81 1.15 19.44
C ALA A 184 -2.76 2.27 19.34
N ASP A 185 -1.60 2.00 18.73
CA ASP A 185 -0.54 3.01 18.56
C ASP A 185 -1.01 4.19 17.71
N THR A 186 -1.89 3.94 16.75
CA THR A 186 -2.46 4.99 15.91
C THR A 186 -3.36 5.92 16.73
N LEU A 187 -4.23 5.36 17.58
CA LEU A 187 -5.10 6.13 18.47
C LEU A 187 -4.27 6.94 19.47
N ASP A 188 -3.26 6.33 20.10
CA ASP A 188 -2.36 7.02 21.03
C ASP A 188 -1.66 8.22 20.39
N ARG A 189 -1.23 8.09 19.12
CA ARG A 189 -0.64 9.19 18.34
C ARG A 189 -1.64 10.30 18.05
N ILE A 190 -2.90 9.96 17.76
CA ILE A 190 -3.97 10.94 17.55
C ILE A 190 -4.26 11.69 18.84
N GLU A 191 -4.43 10.99 19.95
CA GLU A 191 -4.67 11.58 21.27
C GLU A 191 -3.53 12.52 21.67
N SER A 192 -2.29 12.05 21.55
CA SER A 192 -1.09 12.86 21.82
C SER A 192 -1.03 14.13 20.96
N LEU A 193 -1.44 14.04 19.69
CA LEU A 193 -1.49 15.19 18.79
C LEU A 193 -2.57 16.19 19.24
N LEU A 194 -3.76 15.71 19.57
CA LEU A 194 -4.88 16.55 20.03
C LEU A 194 -4.55 17.24 21.36
N ASP A 195 -3.95 16.52 22.31
CA ASP A 195 -3.49 17.07 23.58
C ASP A 195 -2.42 18.14 23.37
N GLY A 196 -1.45 17.88 22.50
CA GLY A 196 -0.43 18.87 22.14
C GLY A 196 -1.01 20.15 21.52
N LEU A 197 -2.11 20.03 20.75
CA LEU A 197 -2.82 21.18 20.20
C LEU A 197 -3.67 21.93 21.24
N ALA A 198 -4.27 21.20 22.18
CA ALA A 198 -5.09 21.77 23.26
C ALA A 198 -4.24 22.56 24.26
N HIS A 199 -3.07 22.01 24.65
CA HIS A 199 -2.16 22.61 25.63
C HIS A 199 -1.16 23.59 24.99
N GLY A 200 -0.97 23.53 23.67
CA GLY A 200 -0.05 24.37 22.89
C GLY A 200 -0.60 25.69 22.36
N ARG A 201 -1.80 26.13 22.80
CA ARG A 201 -2.29 27.50 22.53
C ARG A 201 -1.90 28.43 23.69
N PRO A 202 -0.94 29.37 23.52
CA PRO A 202 -1.00 30.59 24.31
C PRO A 202 -2.32 31.28 23.99
N ARG A 203 -3.10 31.63 25.03
CA ARG A 203 -4.17 32.62 24.87
C ARG A 203 -3.54 33.85 24.21
N ALA A 204 -4.11 34.31 23.10
CA ALA A 204 -3.82 35.66 22.60
C ALA A 204 -4.24 36.65 23.70
N GLY A 205 -3.27 37.06 24.50
CA GLY A 205 -3.44 37.95 25.64
C GLY A 205 -2.14 38.69 25.87
N GLY A 206 -2.16 40.00 25.60
CA GLY A 206 -1.09 40.91 25.96
C GLY A 206 -0.41 41.56 24.76
N ALA A 207 -1.07 42.54 24.16
CA ALA A 207 -0.35 43.65 23.55
C ALA A 207 0.44 44.36 24.67
N GLY A 208 1.75 44.45 24.51
CA GLY A 208 2.66 45.21 25.38
C GLY A 208 4.00 45.39 24.66
N PRO A 209 4.55 46.61 24.57
CA PRO A 209 5.36 46.99 23.42
C PRO A 209 6.87 46.90 23.66
N GLY A 210 7.59 46.67 22.56
CA GLY A 210 8.70 47.55 22.21
C GLY A 210 10.12 47.09 22.52
N SER A 211 10.98 47.40 21.54
CA SER A 211 12.44 47.46 21.57
C SER A 211 13.18 46.12 21.53
N ALA A 212 14.35 45.99 20.90
CA ALA A 212 15.06 46.68 19.82
C ALA A 212 16.34 45.85 19.60
N ASN A 213 17.04 46.11 18.49
CA ASN A 213 18.43 45.70 18.19
C ASN A 213 18.63 44.23 17.77
N HIS A 214 19.51 43.89 16.83
CA HIS A 214 20.53 44.62 16.08
C HIS A 214 20.92 43.78 14.84
N GLN A 215 21.35 44.44 13.76
CA GLN A 215 22.55 44.17 12.93
C GLN A 215 23.11 42.72 12.85
N MET A 216 23.57 42.15 11.73
CA MET A 216 24.16 42.71 10.50
C MET A 216 24.43 41.52 9.52
N ARG A 217 24.09 41.68 8.23
CA ARG A 217 24.87 41.39 6.97
C ARG A 217 25.57 40.01 6.76
N PRO A 218 26.12 39.70 5.55
CA PRO A 218 25.54 39.76 4.19
C PRO A 218 25.87 38.51 3.32
N ALA A 219 25.33 38.51 2.09
CA ALA A 219 25.87 37.95 0.83
C ALA A 219 25.92 36.42 0.62
N THR A 220 25.27 35.96 -0.47
CA THR A 220 25.88 35.41 -1.72
C THR A 220 24.75 34.93 -2.62
N ALA A 221 24.52 35.59 -3.76
CA ALA A 221 25.04 35.25 -5.08
C ALA A 221 24.11 34.27 -5.84
N GLU A 222 23.37 34.84 -6.78
CA GLU A 222 22.78 34.13 -7.91
C GLU A 222 23.87 33.49 -8.77
N ALA A 223 23.61 32.29 -9.28
CA ALA A 223 23.85 31.96 -10.67
C ALA A 223 22.89 30.84 -11.12
N PRO A 224 22.36 30.92 -12.36
CA PRO A 224 21.45 29.92 -12.93
C PRO A 224 22.22 28.90 -13.79
N GLY A 225 21.62 27.74 -14.09
CA GLY A 225 22.06 26.95 -15.24
C GLY A 225 21.70 25.46 -15.23
N PHE A 226 20.81 25.12 -16.16
CA PHE A 226 20.51 23.83 -16.80
C PHE A 226 19.78 22.74 -15.99
#